data_AF-D5LMD6-F1
#
_entry.id   AF-D5LMD6-F1
#
_cell.length_a   1.000
_cell.length_b   1.000
_cell.length_c   1.000
_cell.angle_alpha   90.00
_cell.angle_beta   90.00
_cell.angle_gamma   90.00
#
_symmetry.space_group_name_H-M   'P 1'
#
loop_
_entity.id
_entity.type
_entity.pdbx_description
1 polymer ?
#
loop_
_entity_poly.entity_id
_entity_poly.type
_entity_poly.pdbx_seq_one_letter_code
_entity_poly.pdbx_strand_id
1 'polypeptide(L)'
;PYKEIIQELRYNLRPKEDKPVPVFPFGYDWRQPLDLIEAQFADFVDEVIARTKLLRHYAEAGYADDPKVNLVGHSMGGLIIAGYLERIGKSAPVAKVATLATPYRGSFEAVIKIATGTANLGTDEPTSREREAARLTPSLYHLLPDIEGGLEIDDPKLPKSLFDAGLWQRGIIDSITEFVRLQAVSKIDRPQQAQDLFNSLLQDAQAHRKRVESFRLSKAGLRPEDWLCVAGVDSVTRVKLKITKTSRGPMFDLGSDYRQNLWRKDPRDQTDWHLTGDGTVPLDSAVPTFLKPENIVCVTPEDYGYW
;
A
#
# COMPACT_ATOMS: atom_id res chain seq x y z
N PRO A 1 -4.97 -7.79 -15.15
CA PRO A 1 -6.11 -7.14 -14.46
C PRO A 1 -6.52 -5.75 -15.00
N TYR A 2 -5.61 -4.79 -15.25
CA TYR A 2 -6.03 -3.40 -15.58
C TYR A 2 -6.28 -3.08 -17.06
N LYS A 3 -6.22 -4.07 -17.97
CA LYS A 3 -6.36 -3.79 -19.40
C LYS A 3 -7.71 -3.16 -19.72
N GLU A 4 -8.80 -3.73 -19.20
CA GLU A 4 -10.17 -3.27 -19.46
C GLU A 4 -10.42 -1.88 -18.88
N ILE A 5 -10.10 -1.65 -17.60
CA ILE A 5 -10.28 -0.33 -16.97
C ILE A 5 -9.53 0.79 -17.71
N ILE A 6 -8.33 0.51 -18.25
CA ILE A 6 -7.59 1.50 -19.05
C ILE A 6 -8.32 1.80 -20.36
N GLN A 7 -8.88 0.80 -21.03
CA GLN A 7 -9.67 1.03 -22.24
C GLN A 7 -10.96 1.80 -21.93
N GLU A 8 -11.64 1.45 -20.84
CA GLU A 8 -12.82 2.17 -20.39
C GLU A 8 -12.51 3.62 -20.03
N LEU A 9 -11.39 3.90 -19.37
CA LEU A 9 -10.97 5.29 -19.10
C LEU A 9 -10.70 6.06 -20.39
N ARG A 10 -10.01 5.46 -21.36
CA ARG A 10 -9.77 6.09 -22.67
C ARG A 10 -11.07 6.37 -23.43
N TYR A 11 -12.02 5.44 -23.35
CA TYR A 11 -13.29 5.53 -24.05
C TYR A 11 -14.24 6.52 -23.39
N ASN A 12 -14.43 6.44 -22.07
CA ASN A 12 -15.42 7.24 -21.34
C ASN A 12 -14.95 8.67 -21.05
N LEU A 13 -13.63 8.93 -21.00
CA LEU A 13 -13.11 10.28 -20.78
C LEU A 13 -12.97 11.09 -22.08
N ARG A 14 -13.02 10.47 -23.27
CA ARG A 14 -12.85 11.21 -24.53
C ARG A 14 -14.10 12.05 -24.82
N PRO A 15 -13.97 13.38 -25.05
CA PRO A 15 -15.12 14.20 -25.42
C PRO A 15 -15.64 13.87 -26.82
N LYS A 16 -14.76 13.47 -27.75
CA LYS A 16 -15.04 13.07 -29.14
C LYS A 16 -13.97 12.08 -29.62
N GLU A 17 -14.22 11.37 -30.71
CA GLU A 17 -13.30 10.35 -31.24
C GLU A 17 -11.93 10.91 -31.67
N ASP A 18 -11.91 12.12 -32.23
CA ASP A 18 -10.71 12.83 -32.69
C ASP A 18 -9.98 13.61 -31.58
N LYS A 19 -10.52 13.56 -30.35
CA LYS A 19 -9.95 14.17 -29.15
C LYS A 19 -9.72 13.11 -28.06
N PRO A 20 -8.80 12.16 -28.29
CA PRO A 20 -8.57 11.08 -27.34
C PRO A 20 -7.99 11.61 -26.03
N VAL A 21 -8.44 11.06 -24.90
CA VAL A 21 -7.76 11.28 -23.61
C VAL A 21 -6.63 10.27 -23.47
N PRO A 22 -5.36 10.72 -23.36
CA PRO A 22 -4.25 9.81 -23.15
C PRO A 22 -4.31 9.21 -21.74
N VAL A 23 -4.38 7.89 -21.65
CA VAL A 23 -4.28 7.13 -20.39
C VAL A 23 -3.11 6.18 -20.52
N PHE A 24 -2.09 6.36 -19.68
CA PHE A 24 -0.86 5.56 -19.72
C PHE A 24 -0.73 4.72 -18.45
N PRO A 25 -0.60 3.39 -18.55
CA PRO A 25 -0.31 2.56 -17.39
C PRO A 25 1.16 2.70 -16.98
N PHE A 26 1.38 2.94 -15.68
CA PHE A 26 2.68 2.77 -15.06
C PHE A 26 2.79 1.34 -14.50
N GLY A 27 3.42 0.45 -15.26
CA GLY A 27 3.78 -0.89 -14.78
C GLY A 27 5.14 -0.85 -14.10
N TYR A 28 5.26 -1.47 -12.93
CA TYR A 28 6.49 -1.49 -12.15
C TYR A 28 6.74 -2.87 -11.50
N ASP A 29 7.99 -3.15 -11.13
CA ASP A 29 8.31 -4.33 -10.33
C ASP A 29 7.89 -4.10 -8.88
N TRP A 30 6.71 -4.59 -8.54
CA TRP A 30 6.12 -4.43 -7.22
C TRP A 30 6.96 -5.02 -6.10
N ARG A 31 8.00 -5.83 -6.38
CA ARG A 31 8.85 -6.41 -5.34
C ARG A 31 9.89 -5.44 -4.81
N GLN A 32 10.18 -4.36 -5.53
CA GLN A 32 11.26 -3.42 -5.20
C GLN A 32 10.87 -2.46 -4.06
N PRO A 33 11.86 -1.80 -3.40
CA PRO A 33 11.58 -0.74 -2.44
C PRO A 33 10.80 0.40 -3.07
N LEU A 34 9.81 0.95 -2.36
CA LEU A 34 8.92 1.99 -2.92
C LEU A 34 9.66 3.26 -3.29
N ASP A 35 10.74 3.58 -2.58
CA ASP A 35 11.60 4.71 -2.87
C ASP A 35 12.20 4.68 -4.28
N LEU A 36 12.54 3.50 -4.79
CA LEU A 36 13.02 3.31 -6.15
C LEU A 36 11.88 3.50 -7.16
N ILE A 37 10.71 2.92 -6.86
CA ILE A 37 9.54 2.98 -7.74
C ILE A 37 8.99 4.41 -7.84
N GLU A 38 9.04 5.20 -6.76
CA GLU A 38 8.70 6.62 -6.74
C GLU A 38 9.58 7.45 -7.69
N ALA A 39 10.87 7.13 -7.77
CA ALA A 39 11.79 7.81 -8.71
C ALA A 39 11.45 7.45 -10.16
N GLN A 40 11.24 6.16 -10.46
CA GLN A 40 10.80 5.71 -11.78
C GLN A 40 9.45 6.31 -12.18
N PHE A 41 8.54 6.48 -11.21
CA PHE A 41 7.25 7.10 -11.43
C PHE A 41 7.37 8.58 -11.76
N ALA A 42 8.32 9.31 -11.15
CA ALA A 42 8.60 10.70 -11.49
C ALA A 42 9.05 10.84 -12.96
N ASP A 43 10.01 10.02 -13.39
CA ASP A 43 10.47 9.99 -14.78
C ASP A 43 9.32 9.67 -15.75
N PHE A 44 8.43 8.76 -15.35
CA PHE A 44 7.25 8.41 -16.14
C PHE A 44 6.24 9.55 -16.26
N VAL A 45 6.02 10.34 -15.20
CA VAL A 45 5.16 11.53 -15.26
C VAL A 45 5.69 12.55 -16.28
N ASP A 46 7.00 12.78 -16.28
CA ASP A 46 7.65 13.68 -17.25
C ASP A 46 7.51 13.16 -18.69
N GLU A 47 7.69 11.84 -18.89
CA GLU A 47 7.46 11.19 -20.18
C GLU A 47 6.01 11.37 -20.66
N VAL A 48 5.03 11.16 -19.78
CA VAL A 48 3.59 11.32 -20.10
C VAL A 48 3.29 12.75 -20.52
N ILE A 49 3.83 13.74 -19.81
CA ILE A 49 3.68 15.17 -20.16
C ILE A 49 4.29 15.44 -21.54
N ALA A 50 5.51 14.96 -21.79
CA ALA A 50 6.20 15.15 -23.06
C ALA A 50 5.39 14.55 -24.23
N ARG A 51 4.84 13.35 -24.06
CA ARG A 51 3.98 12.71 -25.07
C ARG A 51 2.66 13.45 -25.28
N THR A 52 2.04 13.93 -24.19
CA THR A 52 0.76 14.64 -24.27
C THR A 52 0.89 15.97 -25.01
N LYS A 53 2.02 16.68 -24.85
CA LYS A 53 2.33 17.91 -25.61
C LYS A 53 2.37 17.70 -27.13
N LEU A 54 2.58 16.48 -27.62
CA LEU A 54 2.60 16.16 -29.06
C LEU A 54 1.21 15.90 -29.65
N LEU A 55 0.16 15.80 -28.83
CA LEU A 55 -1.20 15.59 -29.31
C LEU A 55 -1.79 16.91 -29.79
N ARG A 56 -2.24 16.95 -31.05
CA ARG A 56 -2.75 18.16 -31.72
C ARG A 56 -3.75 18.95 -30.87
N HIS A 57 -4.80 18.29 -30.38
CA HIS A 57 -5.86 18.97 -29.64
C HIS A 57 -5.42 19.45 -28.24
N TYR A 58 -4.38 18.88 -27.62
CA TYR A 58 -3.78 19.39 -26.40
C TYR A 58 -2.86 20.58 -26.67
N ALA A 59 -2.08 20.51 -27.77
CA ALA A 59 -1.24 21.62 -28.21
C ALA A 59 -2.08 22.86 -28.57
N GLU A 60 -3.15 22.68 -29.35
CA GLU A 60 -4.12 23.74 -29.70
C GLU A 60 -4.83 24.32 -28.47
N ALA A 61 -5.00 23.52 -27.41
CA ALA A 61 -5.61 23.96 -26.15
C ALA A 61 -4.60 24.61 -25.17
N GLY A 62 -3.34 24.82 -25.56
CA GLY A 62 -2.34 25.46 -24.71
C GLY A 62 -1.84 24.60 -23.54
N TYR A 63 -1.99 23.26 -23.61
CA TYR A 63 -1.55 22.35 -22.53
C TYR A 63 -0.07 22.54 -22.14
N ALA A 64 0.76 23.01 -23.09
CA ALA A 64 2.17 23.25 -22.84
C ALA A 64 2.46 24.37 -21.82
N ASP A 65 1.50 25.29 -21.59
CA ASP A 65 1.66 26.46 -20.73
C ASP A 65 1.57 26.11 -19.23
N ASP A 66 0.77 25.10 -18.86
CA ASP A 66 0.64 24.56 -17.50
C ASP A 66 0.38 23.03 -17.56
N PRO A 67 1.41 22.24 -17.93
CA PRO A 67 1.21 20.82 -18.16
C PRO A 67 1.02 20.07 -16.85
N LYS A 68 -0.16 19.49 -16.65
CA LYS A 68 -0.49 18.68 -15.48
C LYS A 68 -1.07 17.33 -15.86
N VAL A 69 -0.90 16.34 -14.99
CA VAL A 69 -1.50 15.01 -15.09
C VAL A 69 -2.51 14.75 -13.98
N ASN A 70 -3.46 13.86 -14.25
CA ASN A 70 -4.30 13.26 -13.21
C ASN A 70 -3.77 11.86 -12.91
N LEU A 71 -3.70 11.50 -11.64
CA LEU A 71 -3.14 10.22 -11.20
C LEU A 71 -4.23 9.31 -10.66
N VAL A 72 -4.16 8.03 -11.01
CA VAL A 72 -5.05 6.99 -10.46
C VAL A 72 -4.18 5.87 -9.88
N GLY A 73 -4.28 5.65 -8.58
CA GLY A 73 -3.57 4.58 -7.87
C GLY A 73 -4.54 3.53 -7.35
N HIS A 74 -4.20 2.25 -7.52
CA HIS A 74 -4.89 1.15 -6.86
C HIS A 74 -3.93 0.44 -5.91
N SER A 75 -4.42 0.04 -4.73
CA SER A 75 -3.63 -0.63 -3.70
C SER A 75 -2.34 0.15 -3.40
N MET A 76 -1.17 -0.49 -3.47
CA MET A 76 0.13 0.14 -3.27
C MET A 76 0.44 1.32 -4.21
N GLY A 77 -0.27 1.44 -5.34
CA GLY A 77 -0.18 2.60 -6.24
C GLY A 77 -0.49 3.92 -5.55
N GLY A 78 -1.41 3.95 -4.57
CA GLY A 78 -1.67 5.17 -3.81
C GLY A 78 -0.52 5.56 -2.87
N LEU A 79 0.22 4.58 -2.34
CA LEU A 79 1.44 4.84 -1.55
C LEU A 79 2.54 5.45 -2.42
N ILE A 80 2.71 4.95 -3.66
CA ILE A 80 3.66 5.49 -4.63
C ILE A 80 3.31 6.93 -4.98
N ILE A 81 2.02 7.23 -5.25
CA ILE A 81 1.58 8.60 -5.56
C ILE A 81 1.82 9.53 -4.36
N ALA A 82 1.46 9.11 -3.15
CA ALA A 82 1.67 9.92 -1.95
C ALA A 82 3.15 10.19 -1.68
N GLY A 83 4.01 9.17 -1.80
CA GLY A 83 5.46 9.32 -1.63
C GLY A 83 6.12 10.18 -2.72
N TYR A 84 5.67 10.05 -3.98
CA TYR A 84 6.08 10.92 -5.08
C TYR A 84 5.72 12.39 -4.80
N LEU A 85 4.47 12.68 -4.42
CA LEU A 85 4.02 14.03 -4.11
C LEU A 85 4.70 14.62 -2.86
N GLU A 86 5.01 13.78 -1.88
CA GLU A 86 5.78 14.17 -0.70
C GLU A 86 7.18 14.64 -1.08
N ARG A 87 7.88 13.90 -1.95
CA ARG A 87 9.23 14.24 -2.41
C ARG A 87 9.29 15.47 -3.30
N ILE A 88 8.42 15.53 -4.31
CA ILE A 88 8.48 16.56 -5.35
C ILE A 88 7.79 17.86 -4.88
N GLY A 89 6.82 17.75 -3.98
CA GLY A 89 6.11 18.88 -3.40
C GLY A 89 5.39 19.72 -4.48
N LYS A 90 5.38 21.04 -4.31
CA LYS A 90 4.65 21.98 -5.18
C LYS A 90 5.11 21.98 -6.64
N SER A 91 6.28 21.43 -6.93
CA SER A 91 6.77 21.31 -8.30
C SER A 91 6.16 20.14 -9.06
N ALA A 92 5.42 19.25 -8.38
CA ALA A 92 4.79 18.10 -9.02
C ALA A 92 3.70 18.58 -9.98
N PRO A 93 3.77 18.21 -11.28
CA PRO A 93 2.79 18.63 -12.28
C PRO A 93 1.50 17.79 -12.19
N VAL A 94 0.84 17.81 -11.03
CA VAL A 94 -0.35 17.00 -10.74
C VAL A 94 -1.55 17.90 -10.48
N ALA A 95 -2.67 17.62 -11.17
CA ALA A 95 -3.92 18.36 -11.01
C ALA A 95 -4.89 17.66 -10.05
N LYS A 96 -5.11 16.35 -10.23
CA LYS A 96 -6.03 15.54 -9.42
C LYS A 96 -5.46 14.16 -9.14
N VAL A 97 -5.88 13.56 -8.03
CA VAL A 97 -5.53 12.20 -7.64
C VAL A 97 -6.79 11.41 -7.31
N ALA A 98 -6.84 10.14 -7.74
CA ALA A 98 -7.81 9.16 -7.25
C ALA A 98 -7.05 7.94 -6.72
N THR A 99 -7.40 7.48 -5.52
CA THR A 99 -6.82 6.26 -4.93
C THR A 99 -7.92 5.27 -4.56
N LEU A 100 -7.71 4.01 -4.94
CA LEU A 100 -8.65 2.91 -4.75
C LEU A 100 -8.01 1.86 -3.83
N ALA A 101 -8.64 1.53 -2.71
CA ALA A 101 -8.21 0.45 -1.79
C ALA A 101 -6.73 0.55 -1.36
N THR A 102 -6.23 1.77 -1.12
CA THR A 102 -4.81 2.01 -0.80
C THR A 102 -4.55 1.76 0.69
N PRO A 103 -3.60 0.88 1.06
CA PRO A 103 -3.23 0.62 2.45
C PRO A 103 -2.28 1.71 3.00
N TYR A 104 -2.78 2.93 3.15
CA TYR A 104 -2.02 4.08 3.68
C TYR A 104 -1.39 3.86 5.04
N ARG A 105 -1.93 2.95 5.84
CA ARG A 105 -1.35 2.53 7.12
C ARG A 105 -1.12 1.01 7.19
N GLY A 106 -1.05 0.35 6.04
CA GLY A 106 -0.68 -1.05 5.89
C GLY A 106 -1.84 -2.04 5.87
N SER A 107 -1.52 -3.33 5.94
CA SER A 107 -2.48 -4.42 6.00
C SER A 107 -1.86 -5.60 6.76
N PHE A 108 -2.63 -6.22 7.64
CA PHE A 108 -2.20 -7.42 8.34
C PHE A 108 -1.93 -8.60 7.40
N GLU A 109 -2.51 -8.61 6.19
CA GLU A 109 -2.22 -9.64 5.19
C GLU A 109 -0.74 -9.65 4.76
N ALA A 110 -0.04 -8.51 4.84
CA ALA A 110 1.41 -8.46 4.59
C ALA A 110 2.20 -9.26 5.64
N VAL A 111 1.79 -9.16 6.92
CA VAL A 111 2.39 -9.92 8.02
C VAL A 111 2.18 -11.42 7.81
N ILE A 112 0.96 -11.82 7.42
CA ILE A 112 0.62 -13.21 7.14
C ILE A 112 1.45 -13.71 5.94
N LYS A 113 1.54 -12.95 4.85
CA LYS A 113 2.33 -13.32 3.68
C LYS A 113 3.81 -13.55 4.03
N ILE A 114 4.40 -12.70 4.86
CA ILE A 114 5.80 -12.84 5.32
C ILE A 114 5.94 -14.05 6.28
N ALA A 115 4.99 -14.25 7.18
CA ALA A 115 5.04 -15.32 8.18
C ALA A 115 4.83 -16.71 7.56
N THR A 116 3.77 -16.89 6.77
CA THR A 116 3.28 -18.19 6.29
C THR A 116 3.43 -18.40 4.79
N GLY A 117 3.65 -17.34 4.01
CA GLY A 117 3.69 -17.39 2.54
C GLY A 117 2.30 -17.35 1.91
N THR A 118 1.26 -17.29 2.74
CA THR A 118 -0.15 -17.42 2.35
C THR A 118 -0.85 -16.13 2.72
N ALA A 119 -1.49 -15.44 1.78
CA ALA A 119 -2.33 -14.29 2.09
C ALA A 119 -3.30 -14.04 0.93
N ASN A 120 -4.33 -13.23 1.17
CA ASN A 120 -5.19 -12.71 0.09
C ASN A 120 -4.43 -11.72 -0.83
N LEU A 121 -3.14 -11.46 -0.55
CA LEU A 121 -2.21 -10.76 -1.41
C LEU A 121 -1.62 -11.72 -2.46
N GLY A 122 -2.40 -12.05 -3.50
CA GLY A 122 -2.00 -12.94 -4.61
C GLY A 122 -3.08 -13.98 -4.97
N THR A 123 -2.85 -14.74 -6.05
CA THR A 123 -3.85 -15.68 -6.63
C THR A 123 -3.56 -17.17 -6.41
N ASP A 124 -2.43 -17.55 -5.82
CA ASP A 124 -1.92 -18.92 -5.91
C ASP A 124 -1.81 -19.65 -4.55
N GLU A 125 -1.86 -20.99 -4.59
CA GLU A 125 -1.78 -21.85 -3.41
C GLU A 125 -0.40 -21.83 -2.70
N PRO A 126 -0.37 -21.89 -1.36
CA PRO A 126 0.84 -21.82 -0.55
C PRO A 126 1.96 -22.79 -0.93
N THR A 127 3.15 -22.29 -1.27
CA THR A 127 4.36 -23.13 -1.31
C THR A 127 5.48 -22.59 -0.39
N SER A 128 6.43 -23.46 -0.01
CA SER A 128 7.61 -23.03 0.77
C SER A 128 8.45 -21.97 0.07
N ARG A 129 8.44 -21.96 -1.27
CA ARG A 129 9.16 -20.98 -2.09
C ARG A 129 8.53 -19.60 -2.02
N GLU A 130 7.20 -19.52 -1.92
CA GLU A 130 6.50 -18.23 -1.76
C GLU A 130 6.79 -17.57 -0.42
N ARG A 131 6.99 -18.36 0.64
CA ARG A 131 7.43 -17.86 1.95
C ARG A 131 8.78 -17.16 1.88
N GLU A 132 9.76 -17.84 1.28
CA GLU A 132 11.12 -17.33 1.16
C GLU A 132 11.17 -16.07 0.29
N ALA A 133 10.44 -16.08 -0.84
CA ALA A 133 10.32 -14.91 -1.69
C ALA A 133 9.67 -13.73 -0.96
N ALA A 134 8.58 -13.95 -0.22
CA ALA A 134 7.90 -12.90 0.54
C ALA A 134 8.83 -12.22 1.57
N ARG A 135 9.65 -12.99 2.29
CA ARG A 135 10.61 -12.48 3.29
C ARG A 135 11.76 -11.68 2.70
N LEU A 136 11.96 -11.76 1.38
CA LEU A 136 12.99 -11.04 0.64
C LEU A 136 12.39 -9.99 -0.30
N THR A 137 11.09 -9.70 -0.18
CA THR A 137 10.40 -8.73 -1.01
C THR A 137 10.19 -7.43 -0.22
N PRO A 138 11.03 -6.39 -0.44
CA PRO A 138 10.95 -5.11 0.26
C PRO A 138 9.56 -4.52 0.38
N SER A 139 8.79 -4.46 -0.71
CA SER A 139 7.47 -3.82 -0.72
C SER A 139 6.46 -4.42 0.27
N LEU A 140 6.57 -5.71 0.62
CA LEU A 140 5.69 -6.31 1.64
C LEU A 140 5.94 -5.68 3.02
N TYR A 141 7.16 -5.24 3.31
CA TYR A 141 7.49 -4.53 4.54
C TYR A 141 6.88 -3.12 4.56
N HIS A 142 6.81 -2.44 3.40
CA HIS A 142 6.12 -1.14 3.28
C HIS A 142 4.60 -1.25 3.55
N LEU A 143 4.04 -2.46 3.47
CA LEU A 143 2.64 -2.74 3.76
C LEU A 143 2.39 -3.17 5.20
N LEU A 144 3.40 -3.17 6.08
CA LEU A 144 3.18 -3.52 7.49
C LEU A 144 2.19 -2.54 8.16
N PRO A 145 1.22 -3.06 8.92
CA PRO A 145 0.20 -2.23 9.54
C PRO A 145 0.77 -1.43 10.71
N ASP A 146 0.40 -0.16 10.78
CA ASP A 146 0.68 0.74 11.89
C ASP A 146 -0.59 1.53 12.25
N ILE A 147 -1.50 0.82 12.92
CA ILE A 147 -2.78 1.36 13.39
C ILE A 147 -2.89 1.24 14.90
N GLU A 148 -3.44 2.28 15.53
CA GLU A 148 -3.66 2.31 16.97
C GLU A 148 -4.62 1.18 17.38
N GLY A 149 -4.26 0.43 18.42
CA GLY A 149 -5.05 -0.73 18.86
C GLY A 149 -5.06 -1.93 17.88
N GLY A 150 -4.29 -1.87 16.79
CA GLY A 150 -4.18 -2.95 15.81
C GLY A 150 -3.40 -4.17 16.29
N LEU A 151 -2.55 -4.01 17.30
CA LEU A 151 -1.77 -5.10 17.89
C LEU A 151 -2.25 -5.40 19.31
N GLU A 152 -2.57 -6.66 19.57
CA GLU A 152 -2.81 -7.20 20.92
C GLU A 152 -1.59 -8.03 21.33
N ILE A 153 -0.78 -7.52 22.27
CA ILE A 153 0.47 -8.18 22.68
C ILE A 153 0.31 -8.61 24.15
N ASP A 154 0.45 -9.91 24.41
CA ASP A 154 0.21 -10.49 25.74
C ASP A 154 1.35 -10.27 26.75
N ASP A 155 2.59 -10.15 26.27
CA ASP A 155 3.77 -9.89 27.09
C ASP A 155 4.24 -8.43 26.93
N PRO A 156 4.15 -7.61 27.99
CA PRO A 156 4.55 -6.21 27.93
C PRO A 156 6.05 -5.99 27.68
N LYS A 157 6.88 -7.04 27.75
CA LYS A 157 8.32 -6.99 27.44
C LYS A 157 8.62 -7.07 25.95
N LEU A 158 7.65 -7.48 25.13
CA LEU A 158 7.82 -7.51 23.68
C LEU A 158 7.77 -6.08 23.10
N PRO A 159 8.46 -5.83 21.97
CA PRO A 159 8.31 -4.56 21.26
C PRO A 159 6.85 -4.33 20.82
N LYS A 160 6.47 -3.06 20.65
CA LYS A 160 5.07 -2.69 20.31
C LYS A 160 4.85 -2.37 18.83
N SER A 161 5.86 -2.57 17.98
CA SER A 161 5.82 -2.22 16.57
C SER A 161 6.28 -3.37 15.71
N LEU A 162 5.57 -3.62 14.60
CA LEU A 162 5.99 -4.58 13.59
C LEU A 162 7.24 -4.13 12.81
N PHE A 163 7.70 -2.89 12.98
CA PHE A 163 8.98 -2.41 12.46
C PHE A 163 10.17 -2.79 13.36
N ASP A 164 9.92 -3.43 14.50
CA ASP A 164 10.96 -3.95 15.38
C ASP A 164 11.15 -5.45 15.14
N ALA A 165 12.37 -5.85 14.78
CA ALA A 165 12.70 -7.25 14.50
C ALA A 165 12.46 -8.18 15.69
N GLY A 166 12.53 -7.68 16.93
CA GLY A 166 12.28 -8.44 18.15
C GLY A 166 10.82 -8.88 18.32
N LEU A 167 9.88 -8.33 17.53
CA LEU A 167 8.48 -8.73 17.53
C LEU A 167 8.18 -9.87 16.54
N TRP A 168 9.14 -10.23 15.69
CA TRP A 168 8.94 -11.25 14.65
C TRP A 168 9.34 -12.65 15.10
N GLN A 169 8.70 -13.65 14.47
CA GLN A 169 8.97 -15.06 14.74
C GLN A 169 10.38 -15.45 14.28
N ARG A 170 11.11 -16.18 15.13
CA ARG A 170 12.49 -16.63 14.86
C ARG A 170 12.66 -17.33 13.50
N GLY A 171 11.67 -18.14 13.08
CA GLY A 171 11.72 -18.87 11.83
C GLY A 171 11.85 -17.99 10.57
N ILE A 172 11.49 -16.71 10.67
CA ILE A 172 11.68 -15.74 9.58
C ILE A 172 13.17 -15.41 9.44
N ILE A 173 13.84 -15.06 10.54
CA ILE A 173 15.28 -14.82 10.57
C ILE A 173 16.06 -16.06 10.16
N ASP A 174 15.67 -17.24 10.64
CA ASP A 174 16.32 -18.50 10.29
C ASP A 174 16.27 -18.74 8.76
N SER A 175 15.17 -18.37 8.11
CA SER A 175 15.03 -18.53 6.66
C SER A 175 15.81 -17.49 5.85
N ILE A 176 15.89 -16.25 6.34
CA ILE A 176 16.76 -15.23 5.75
C ILE A 176 18.23 -15.63 5.92
N THR A 177 18.59 -16.23 7.06
CA THR A 177 19.92 -16.78 7.32
C THR A 177 20.27 -17.88 6.32
N GLU A 178 19.32 -18.76 6.00
CA GLU A 178 19.53 -19.78 4.98
C GLU A 178 19.70 -19.19 3.58
N PHE A 179 18.93 -18.15 3.22
CA PHE A 179 19.14 -17.41 1.98
C PHE A 179 20.55 -16.79 1.91
N VAL A 180 20.98 -16.10 2.97
CA VAL A 180 22.33 -15.52 3.07
C VAL A 180 23.38 -16.63 2.96
N ARG A 181 23.18 -17.79 3.60
CA ARG A 181 24.10 -18.92 3.50
C ARG A 181 24.31 -19.39 2.07
N LEU A 182 23.24 -19.40 1.27
CA LEU A 182 23.24 -19.86 -0.12
C LEU A 182 23.75 -18.81 -1.12
N GLN A 183 23.46 -17.53 -0.90
CA GLN A 183 23.65 -16.48 -1.91
C GLN A 183 24.75 -15.47 -1.58
N ALA A 184 25.09 -15.27 -0.31
CA ALA A 184 26.07 -14.25 0.06
C ALA A 184 27.49 -14.62 -0.38
N VAL A 185 28.20 -13.64 -0.94
CA VAL A 185 29.61 -13.78 -1.33
C VAL A 185 30.49 -14.00 -0.10
N SER A 186 30.24 -13.23 0.97
CA SER A 186 30.94 -13.38 2.24
C SER A 186 30.37 -14.55 3.03
N LYS A 187 31.26 -15.44 3.50
CA LYS A 187 30.89 -16.57 4.37
C LYS A 187 31.01 -16.26 5.86
N ILE A 188 31.44 -15.05 6.22
CA ILE A 188 31.70 -14.63 7.60
C ILE A 188 30.43 -14.07 8.21
N ASP A 189 30.09 -14.53 9.42
CA ASP A 189 29.00 -14.03 10.25
C ASP A 189 27.63 -13.89 9.54
N ARG A 190 27.21 -14.99 8.91
CA ARG A 190 25.92 -15.08 8.21
C ARG A 190 24.71 -14.75 9.10
N PRO A 191 24.65 -15.14 10.39
CA PRO A 191 23.56 -14.74 11.27
C PRO A 191 23.45 -13.22 11.40
N GLN A 192 24.58 -12.51 11.56
CA GLN A 192 24.57 -11.05 11.62
C GLN A 192 24.13 -10.43 10.29
N GLN A 193 24.63 -10.92 9.16
CA GLN A 193 24.20 -10.44 7.83
C GLN A 193 22.69 -10.60 7.60
N ALA A 194 22.11 -11.72 8.04
CA ALA A 194 20.68 -11.94 7.94
C ALA A 194 19.87 -10.99 8.85
N GLN A 195 20.37 -10.74 10.06
CA GLN A 195 19.78 -9.78 10.97
C GLN A 195 19.85 -8.35 10.41
N ASP A 196 20.98 -7.97 9.81
CA ASP A 196 21.18 -6.66 9.18
C ASP A 196 20.24 -6.47 7.98
N LEU A 197 20.13 -7.48 7.12
CA LEU A 197 19.20 -7.46 5.98
C LEU A 197 17.74 -7.34 6.44
N PHE A 198 17.33 -8.11 7.45
CA PHE A 198 15.97 -8.01 7.96
C PHE A 198 15.69 -6.66 8.61
N ASN A 199 16.65 -6.14 9.39
CA ASN A 199 16.56 -4.82 9.99
C ASN A 199 16.48 -3.72 8.93
N SER A 200 17.25 -3.81 7.84
CA SER A 200 17.19 -2.80 6.78
C SER A 200 15.83 -2.77 6.09
N LEU A 201 15.24 -3.94 5.78
CA LEU A 201 13.90 -4.03 5.21
C LEU A 201 12.84 -3.36 6.11
N LEU A 202 12.92 -3.58 7.42
CA LEU A 202 12.02 -2.96 8.40
C LEU A 202 12.26 -1.45 8.54
N GLN A 203 13.52 -1.01 8.55
CA GLN A 203 13.89 0.40 8.69
C GLN A 203 13.47 1.22 7.46
N ASP A 204 13.72 0.71 6.25
CA ASP A 204 13.32 1.35 5.00
C ASP A 204 11.80 1.50 4.93
N ALA A 205 11.06 0.46 5.29
CA ALA A 205 9.61 0.50 5.36
C ALA A 205 9.09 1.50 6.41
N GLN A 206 9.70 1.54 7.60
CA GLN A 206 9.30 2.49 8.64
C GLN A 206 9.61 3.94 8.23
N ALA A 207 10.75 4.18 7.59
CA ALA A 207 11.13 5.50 7.08
C ALA A 207 10.12 5.96 6.03
N HIS A 208 9.75 5.09 5.10
CA HIS A 208 8.70 5.37 4.10
C HIS A 208 7.35 5.69 4.75
N ARG A 209 6.87 4.86 5.69
CA ARG A 209 5.62 5.11 6.44
C ARG A 209 5.62 6.51 7.06
N LYS A 210 6.70 6.87 7.77
CA LYS A 210 6.85 8.19 8.41
C LYS A 210 6.78 9.34 7.41
N ARG A 211 7.42 9.21 6.23
CA ARG A 211 7.33 10.21 5.16
C ARG A 211 5.88 10.40 4.70
N VAL A 212 5.21 9.31 4.32
CA VAL A 212 3.82 9.34 3.83
C VAL A 212 2.86 9.88 4.90
N GLU A 213 3.00 9.52 6.17
CA GLU A 213 2.15 10.04 7.25
C GLU A 213 2.39 11.52 7.57
N SER A 214 3.61 12.01 7.32
CA SER A 214 3.97 13.42 7.45
C SER A 214 3.52 14.27 6.26
N PHE A 215 3.14 13.65 5.13
CA PHE A 215 2.70 14.34 3.93
C PHE A 215 1.48 15.22 4.21
N ARG A 216 1.43 16.38 3.54
CA ARG A 216 0.31 17.32 3.60
C ARG A 216 0.01 17.79 2.18
N LEU A 217 -1.27 17.76 1.78
CA LEU A 217 -1.70 18.17 0.44
C LEU A 217 -1.19 19.56 0.04
N SER A 218 -1.17 20.52 0.97
CA SER A 218 -0.69 21.89 0.74
C SER A 218 0.81 21.97 0.38
N LYS A 219 1.61 20.97 0.75
CA LYS A 219 3.03 20.86 0.35
C LYS A 219 3.18 20.41 -1.10
N ALA A 220 2.17 19.77 -1.67
CA ALA A 220 2.06 19.45 -3.09
C ALA A 220 1.21 20.45 -3.89
N GLY A 221 0.73 21.54 -3.26
CA GLY A 221 -0.17 22.49 -3.92
C GLY A 221 -1.59 21.95 -4.16
N LEU A 222 -1.96 20.86 -3.47
CA LEU A 222 -3.27 20.23 -3.56
C LEU A 222 -4.15 20.64 -2.37
N ARG A 223 -5.46 20.55 -2.57
CA ARG A 223 -6.51 20.68 -1.55
C ARG A 223 -7.26 19.34 -1.42
N PRO A 224 -8.04 19.13 -0.34
CA PRO A 224 -8.79 17.88 -0.18
C PRO A 224 -9.67 17.51 -1.37
N GLU A 225 -10.31 18.50 -2.03
CA GLU A 225 -11.12 18.30 -3.24
C GLU A 225 -10.32 17.93 -4.51
N ASP A 226 -8.99 17.94 -4.42
CA ASP A 226 -8.10 17.49 -5.47
C ASP A 226 -7.73 15.99 -5.32
N TRP A 227 -8.19 15.33 -4.24
CA TRP A 227 -7.92 13.92 -3.96
C TRP A 227 -9.20 13.13 -3.66
N LEU A 228 -9.57 12.23 -4.57
CA LEU A 228 -10.63 11.24 -4.36
C LEU A 228 -10.04 9.99 -3.70
N CYS A 229 -10.39 9.73 -2.44
CA CYS A 229 -9.98 8.50 -1.75
C CYS A 229 -11.17 7.55 -1.61
N VAL A 230 -11.09 6.39 -2.25
CA VAL A 230 -12.10 5.33 -2.21
C VAL A 230 -11.60 4.19 -1.34
N ALA A 231 -12.34 3.90 -0.26
CA ALA A 231 -12.06 2.81 0.67
C ALA A 231 -13.19 1.79 0.63
N GLY A 232 -12.85 0.50 0.51
CA GLY A 232 -13.84 -0.57 0.61
C GLY A 232 -14.21 -0.83 2.08
N VAL A 233 -15.49 -1.09 2.31
CA VAL A 233 -16.07 -1.42 3.62
C VAL A 233 -17.06 -2.57 3.44
N ASP A 234 -17.62 -3.06 4.55
CA ASP A 234 -18.62 -4.11 4.58
C ASP A 234 -18.11 -5.48 4.08
N SER A 235 -16.83 -5.76 4.31
CA SER A 235 -16.22 -7.06 4.07
C SER A 235 -15.45 -7.56 5.29
N VAL A 236 -15.52 -8.86 5.53
CA VAL A 236 -14.81 -9.52 6.64
C VAL A 236 -13.29 -9.34 6.46
N THR A 237 -12.72 -8.48 7.28
CA THR A 237 -11.33 -8.02 7.14
C THR A 237 -10.58 -8.19 8.45
N ARG A 238 -9.31 -8.58 8.39
CA ARG A 238 -8.47 -8.67 9.59
C ARG A 238 -8.16 -7.26 10.10
N VAL A 239 -8.73 -6.86 11.23
CA VAL A 239 -8.59 -5.50 11.79
C VAL A 239 -7.61 -5.43 12.95
N LYS A 240 -7.21 -6.58 13.50
CA LYS A 240 -6.23 -6.71 14.57
C LYS A 240 -5.34 -7.93 14.35
N LEU A 241 -4.20 -7.95 15.03
CA LEU A 241 -3.32 -9.09 15.13
C LEU A 241 -2.88 -9.30 16.57
N LYS A 242 -3.15 -10.49 17.10
CA LYS A 242 -2.62 -10.90 18.39
C LYS A 242 -1.24 -11.52 18.25
N ILE A 243 -0.37 -11.18 19.19
CA ILE A 243 1.00 -11.68 19.28
C ILE A 243 1.19 -12.24 20.69
N THR A 244 1.50 -13.53 20.75
CA THR A 244 1.70 -14.23 22.02
C THR A 244 3.17 -14.52 22.26
N LYS A 245 3.63 -14.39 23.51
CA LYS A 245 4.96 -14.84 23.90
C LYS A 245 4.94 -16.35 24.14
N THR A 246 5.74 -17.06 23.35
CA THR A 246 6.01 -18.49 23.56
C THR A 246 7.44 -18.71 24.06
N SER A 247 7.76 -19.95 24.46
CA SER A 247 9.14 -20.36 24.77
C SER A 247 10.12 -20.20 23.59
N ARG A 248 9.61 -20.11 22.35
CA ARG A 248 10.40 -19.93 21.13
C ARG A 248 10.46 -18.46 20.65
N GLY A 249 9.84 -17.53 21.37
CA GLY A 249 9.73 -16.13 20.97
C GLY A 249 8.29 -15.69 20.68
N PRO A 250 8.11 -14.51 20.05
CA PRO A 250 6.81 -14.02 19.62
C PRO A 250 6.18 -14.98 18.61
N MET A 251 4.86 -15.17 18.69
CA MET A 251 4.07 -15.97 17.76
C MET A 251 2.82 -15.18 17.35
N PHE A 252 2.58 -15.07 16.04
CA PHE A 252 1.38 -14.41 15.52
C PHE A 252 0.18 -15.34 15.58
N ASP A 253 -0.90 -14.87 16.16
CA ASP A 253 -2.20 -15.55 16.14
C ASP A 253 -2.94 -15.16 14.86
N LEU A 254 -3.03 -16.13 13.95
CA LEU A 254 -3.64 -15.95 12.64
C LEU A 254 -5.10 -16.46 12.60
N GLY A 255 -5.70 -16.72 13.77
CA GLY A 255 -7.09 -17.12 13.90
C GLY A 255 -8.08 -16.15 13.27
N SER A 256 -9.31 -16.61 13.04
CA SER A 256 -10.37 -15.82 12.41
C SER A 256 -10.99 -14.77 13.32
N ASP A 257 -10.79 -14.84 14.64
CA ASP A 257 -11.48 -13.99 15.63
C ASP A 257 -11.17 -12.49 15.46
N TYR A 258 -10.04 -12.18 14.83
CA TYR A 258 -9.64 -10.81 14.50
C TYR A 258 -10.03 -10.37 13.08
N ARG A 259 -10.72 -11.22 12.34
CA ARG A 259 -11.42 -10.84 11.10
C ARG A 259 -12.83 -10.41 11.45
N GLN A 260 -13.14 -9.15 11.20
CA GLN A 260 -14.41 -8.54 11.59
C GLN A 260 -15.06 -7.83 10.41
N ASN A 261 -16.38 -7.74 10.48
CA ASN A 261 -17.17 -6.78 9.73
C ASN A 261 -18.28 -6.28 10.65
N LEU A 262 -18.06 -5.12 11.26
CA LEU A 262 -19.03 -4.45 12.12
C LEU A 262 -19.66 -3.23 11.44
N TRP A 263 -19.43 -3.06 10.13
CA TRP A 263 -20.00 -1.99 9.34
C TRP A 263 -21.52 -1.99 9.46
N ARG A 264 -22.10 -0.90 9.98
CA ARG A 264 -23.55 -0.71 10.12
C ARG A 264 -24.28 -1.81 10.91
N LYS A 265 -23.56 -2.60 11.71
CA LYS A 265 -24.12 -3.75 12.43
C LYS A 265 -25.10 -3.35 13.55
N ASP A 266 -24.78 -2.30 14.31
CA ASP A 266 -25.75 -1.60 15.16
C ASP A 266 -25.96 -0.17 14.62
N PRO A 267 -27.12 0.15 14.04
CA PRO A 267 -27.47 1.49 13.56
C PRO A 267 -27.41 2.59 14.64
N ARG A 268 -27.48 2.21 15.92
CA ARG A 268 -27.54 3.14 17.07
C ARG A 268 -26.17 3.42 17.67
N ASP A 269 -25.17 2.60 17.37
CA ASP A 269 -23.80 2.73 17.87
C ASP A 269 -22.80 2.56 16.72
N GLN A 270 -22.16 3.67 16.35
CA GLN A 270 -21.19 3.73 15.25
C GLN A 270 -19.76 3.47 15.72
N THR A 271 -19.54 3.30 17.04
CA THR A 271 -18.20 3.24 17.66
C THR A 271 -17.32 2.20 17.00
N ASP A 272 -17.88 1.04 16.66
CA ASP A 272 -17.13 -0.10 16.10
C ASP A 272 -17.27 -0.26 14.58
N TRP A 273 -17.97 0.64 13.87
CA TRP A 273 -18.18 0.47 12.42
C TRP A 273 -16.89 0.48 11.62
N HIS A 274 -15.83 1.10 12.16
CA HIS A 274 -14.51 1.12 11.55
C HIS A 274 -13.82 -0.26 11.54
N LEU A 275 -14.31 -1.21 12.35
CA LEU A 275 -13.84 -2.60 12.39
C LEU A 275 -14.44 -3.39 11.20
N THR A 276 -14.01 -2.99 10.01
CA THR A 276 -14.38 -3.52 8.69
C THR A 276 -13.23 -3.29 7.70
N GLY A 277 -13.45 -3.57 6.42
CA GLY A 277 -12.56 -3.23 5.33
C GLY A 277 -13.03 -3.83 4.01
N ASP A 278 -12.09 -4.07 3.10
CA ASP A 278 -12.33 -4.62 1.75
C ASP A 278 -11.96 -6.12 1.61
N GLY A 279 -11.73 -6.80 2.72
CA GLY A 279 -11.23 -8.19 2.78
C GLY A 279 -9.70 -8.30 2.84
N THR A 280 -8.97 -7.20 2.57
CA THR A 280 -7.50 -7.12 2.62
C THR A 280 -7.03 -5.95 3.48
N VAL A 281 -7.55 -4.74 3.24
CA VAL A 281 -7.16 -3.49 3.89
C VAL A 281 -8.25 -3.09 4.89
N PRO A 282 -7.92 -3.00 6.19
CA PRO A 282 -8.83 -2.44 7.19
C PRO A 282 -9.21 -1.00 6.84
N LEU A 283 -10.44 -0.57 7.17
CA LEU A 283 -10.87 0.81 6.92
C LEU A 283 -9.89 1.82 7.56
N ASP A 284 -9.47 1.59 8.80
CA ASP A 284 -8.50 2.44 9.50
C ASP A 284 -7.15 2.54 8.79
N SER A 285 -6.81 1.55 7.97
CA SER A 285 -5.59 1.55 7.16
C SER A 285 -5.78 2.14 5.76
N ALA A 286 -7.03 2.24 5.29
CA ALA A 286 -7.39 2.83 4.01
C ALA A 286 -7.54 4.36 4.07
N VAL A 287 -7.54 4.95 5.27
CA VAL A 287 -7.64 6.40 5.47
C VAL A 287 -6.25 7.03 5.61
N PRO A 288 -5.84 7.95 4.73
CA PRO A 288 -4.57 8.66 4.85
C PRO A 288 -4.64 9.77 5.91
N THR A 289 -3.49 10.11 6.53
CA THR A 289 -3.39 11.19 7.54
C THR A 289 -3.66 12.60 7.00
N PHE A 290 -3.62 12.77 5.68
CA PHE A 290 -3.78 14.06 5.00
C PHE A 290 -5.20 14.32 4.48
N LEU A 291 -6.13 13.39 4.69
CA LEU A 291 -7.56 13.57 4.45
C LEU A 291 -8.34 13.37 5.75
N LYS A 292 -9.49 14.05 5.86
CA LYS A 292 -10.43 13.82 6.95
C LYS A 292 -11.52 12.82 6.53
N PRO A 293 -12.21 12.15 7.47
CA PRO A 293 -13.24 11.17 7.15
C PRO A 293 -14.30 11.65 6.14
N GLU A 294 -14.70 12.92 6.18
CA GLU A 294 -15.68 13.49 5.22
C GLU A 294 -15.19 13.57 3.77
N ASN A 295 -13.90 13.33 3.51
CA ASN A 295 -13.29 13.31 2.17
C ASN A 295 -13.12 11.87 1.65
N ILE A 296 -13.52 10.85 2.43
CA ILE A 296 -13.36 9.45 2.07
C ILE A 296 -14.69 8.94 1.53
N VAL A 297 -14.65 8.34 0.34
CA VAL A 297 -15.79 7.64 -0.24
C VAL A 297 -15.68 6.18 0.17
N CYS A 298 -16.52 5.77 1.12
CA CYS A 298 -16.67 4.36 1.47
C CYS A 298 -17.62 3.68 0.48
N VAL A 299 -17.19 2.54 -0.06
CA VAL A 299 -17.97 1.72 -1.00
C VAL A 299 -18.18 0.32 -0.42
N THR A 300 -19.38 -0.21 -0.54
CA THR A 300 -19.73 -1.59 -0.19
C THR A 300 -19.76 -2.44 -1.46
N PRO A 301 -19.72 -3.77 -1.32
CA PRO A 301 -20.01 -4.66 -2.45
C PRO A 301 -21.38 -4.43 -3.11
N GLU A 302 -22.40 -3.99 -2.36
CA GLU A 302 -23.74 -3.69 -2.90
C GLU A 302 -23.74 -2.51 -3.88
N ASP A 303 -22.84 -1.53 -3.69
CA ASP A 303 -22.72 -0.36 -4.56
C ASP A 303 -22.35 -0.73 -6.01
N TYR A 304 -21.77 -1.92 -6.23
CA TYR A 304 -21.32 -2.40 -7.53
C TYR A 304 -22.35 -3.28 -8.26
N GLY A 305 -23.47 -3.61 -7.63
CA GLY A 305 -24.66 -4.14 -8.33
C GLY A 305 -24.53 -5.52 -9.02
N TYR A 306 -23.47 -6.30 -8.74
CA TYR A 306 -23.29 -7.64 -9.29
C TYR A 306 -23.10 -8.67 -8.19
N TRP A 307 -24.16 -9.46 -7.95
CA TRP A 307 -24.16 -10.70 -7.17
C TRP A 307 -24.74 -11.81 -8.03
#